data_AF-A0A1V5ZCP8-F1
#
_entry.id   AF-A0A1V5ZCP8-F1
#
_cell.length_a   1.000
_cell.length_b   1.000
_cell.length_c   1.000
_cell.angle_alpha   90.00
_cell.angle_beta   90.00
_cell.angle_gamma   90.00
#
_symmetry.space_group_name_H-M   'P 1'
#
loop_
_entity.id
_entity.type
_entity.pdbx_description
1 polymer ?
#
loop_
_entity_poly.entity_id
_entity_poly.type
_entity_poly.pdbx_seq_one_letter_code
_entity_poly.pdbx_strand_id
1 'polypeptide(L)'
;MTTNASSSRFGRGFIVNISHLKVKFSLPPEQAWPGAQDYLTELKTPAIFKGTEVEQLADLLRQKVAWHQAGGPVDKETYQDVKRTLNRLVVAIDKELGIPDADIGKYHA
;
A
#
# COMPACT_ATOMS: atom_id res chain seq x y z
N MET A 1 -14.94 27.82 -11.78
CA MET A 1 -13.97 26.75 -12.09
C MET A 1 -13.82 25.89 -10.84
N THR A 2 -14.63 24.83 -10.73
CA THR A 2 -14.49 23.84 -9.66
C THR A 2 -13.31 22.96 -10.00
N THR A 3 -12.25 23.05 -9.21
CA THR A 3 -11.13 22.11 -9.28
C THR A 3 -11.68 20.74 -8.92
N ASN A 4 -11.85 19.87 -9.93
CA ASN A 4 -12.07 18.45 -9.72
C ASN A 4 -10.77 17.86 -9.16
N ALA A 5 -10.45 18.17 -7.90
CA ALA A 5 -9.55 17.33 -7.13
C ALA A 5 -10.20 15.95 -7.13
N SER A 6 -9.50 14.94 -7.66
CA SER A 6 -9.98 13.56 -7.69
C SER A 6 -10.39 13.15 -6.28
N SER A 7 -11.69 13.20 -5.99
CA SER A 7 -12.24 12.70 -4.74
C SER A 7 -11.86 11.21 -4.63
N SER A 8 -11.50 10.76 -3.43
CA SER A 8 -11.10 9.36 -3.28
C SER A 8 -12.22 8.43 -3.78
N ARG A 9 -11.83 7.50 -4.66
CA ARG A 9 -12.72 6.46 -5.19
C ARG A 9 -12.95 5.31 -4.21
N PHE A 10 -12.10 5.17 -3.19
CA PHE A 10 -12.10 4.05 -2.25
C PHE A 10 -12.11 4.48 -0.76
N GLY A 11 -12.30 5.77 -0.49
CA GLY A 11 -12.30 6.34 0.86
C GLY A 11 -10.91 6.71 1.38
N ARG A 12 -10.88 7.17 2.65
CA ARG A 12 -9.69 7.77 3.29
C ARG A 12 -9.11 6.91 4.41
N GLY A 13 -9.58 5.67 4.54
CA GLY A 13 -9.21 4.75 5.61
C GLY A 13 -7.79 4.24 5.43
N PHE A 14 -7.04 4.10 6.53
CA PHE A 14 -5.69 3.57 6.46
C PHE A 14 -5.70 2.05 6.24
N ILE A 15 -6.27 1.31 7.18
CA ILE A 15 -6.31 -0.15 7.15
C ILE A 15 -7.12 -0.66 5.96
N VAL A 16 -8.32 -0.13 5.74
CA VAL A 16 -9.21 -0.55 4.64
C VAL A 16 -8.52 -0.45 3.28
N ASN A 17 -7.85 0.67 3.01
CA ASN A 17 -7.18 0.88 1.74
C ASN A 17 -5.95 -0.03 1.60
N ILE A 18 -5.18 -0.24 2.67
CA ILE A 18 -4.07 -1.21 2.70
C ILE A 18 -4.58 -2.62 2.42
N SER A 19 -5.71 -3.03 3.02
CA SER A 19 -6.32 -4.34 2.80
C SER A 19 -6.75 -4.53 1.34
N HIS A 20 -7.39 -3.54 0.72
CA HIS A 20 -7.74 -3.61 -0.70
C HIS A 20 -6.51 -3.69 -1.60
N LEU A 21 -5.47 -2.92 -1.30
CA LEU A 21 -4.23 -2.95 -2.06
C LEU A 21 -3.52 -4.31 -1.91
N LYS A 22 -3.59 -4.92 -0.72
CA LYS A 22 -3.07 -6.27 -0.47
C LYS A 22 -3.76 -7.34 -1.32
N VAL A 23 -5.08 -7.29 -1.44
CA VAL A 23 -5.87 -8.16 -2.33
C VAL A 23 -5.50 -7.91 -3.79
N LYS A 24 -5.35 -6.65 -4.19
CA LYS A 24 -4.98 -6.32 -5.55
C LYS A 24 -3.61 -6.88 -5.94
N PHE A 25 -2.63 -6.77 -5.05
CA PHE A 25 -1.28 -7.31 -5.23
C PHE A 25 -1.16 -8.81 -4.91
N SER A 26 -2.27 -9.52 -4.66
CA SER A 26 -2.30 -10.99 -4.76
C SER A 26 -2.66 -11.49 -6.15
N LEU A 27 -3.19 -10.63 -7.03
CA LEU A 27 -3.43 -10.95 -8.44
C LEU A 27 -2.12 -10.95 -9.24
N PRO A 28 -2.09 -11.60 -10.43
CA PRO A 28 -0.96 -11.50 -11.36
C PRO A 28 -0.57 -10.04 -11.67
N PRO A 29 0.72 -9.75 -11.96
CA PRO A 29 1.21 -8.39 -12.18
C PRO A 29 0.36 -7.57 -13.16
N GLU A 30 -0.03 -8.15 -14.28
CA GLU A 30 -0.82 -7.50 -15.33
C GLU A 30 -2.22 -7.03 -14.85
N GLN A 31 -2.75 -7.61 -13.77
CA GLN A 31 -4.03 -7.26 -13.17
C GLN A 31 -3.90 -6.39 -11.91
N ALA A 32 -2.73 -6.39 -11.28
CA ALA A 32 -2.52 -5.72 -9.99
C ALA A 32 -2.36 -4.20 -10.12
N TRP A 33 -1.92 -3.70 -11.27
CA TRP A 33 -1.61 -2.28 -11.45
C TRP A 33 -2.78 -1.37 -11.83
N PRO A 34 -3.72 -1.77 -12.70
CA PRO A 34 -4.82 -0.91 -13.11
C PRO A 34 -5.64 -0.41 -11.91
N GLY A 35 -5.66 0.90 -11.65
CA GLY A 35 -6.36 1.50 -10.51
C GLY A 35 -5.70 1.29 -9.13
N ALA A 36 -4.44 0.85 -9.05
CA ALA A 36 -3.74 0.68 -7.77
C ALA A 36 -3.55 2.00 -7.00
N GLN A 37 -3.37 3.12 -7.72
CA GLN A 37 -3.23 4.45 -7.12
C GLN A 37 -4.52 4.92 -6.43
N ASP A 38 -5.69 4.47 -6.89
CA ASP A 38 -6.97 4.93 -6.36
C ASP A 38 -7.15 4.56 -4.88
N TYR A 39 -6.48 3.50 -4.39
CA TYR A 39 -6.46 3.13 -2.97
C TYR A 39 -5.52 4.00 -2.13
N LEU A 40 -4.56 4.68 -2.76
CA LEU A 40 -3.58 5.54 -2.09
C LEU A 40 -3.98 7.01 -2.14
N THR A 41 -4.81 7.39 -3.11
CA THR A 41 -5.42 8.72 -3.23
C THR A 41 -6.24 9.05 -1.97
N GLU A 42 -5.86 10.13 -1.29
CA GLU A 42 -6.40 10.56 0.01
C GLU A 42 -6.26 9.55 1.18
N LEU A 43 -5.42 8.52 1.06
CA LEU A 43 -5.11 7.63 2.18
C LEU A 43 -4.48 8.43 3.32
N LYS A 44 -5.08 8.39 4.50
CA LYS A 44 -4.59 9.11 5.69
C LYS A 44 -3.82 8.18 6.61
N THR A 45 -2.56 8.51 6.88
CA THR A 45 -1.78 7.84 7.93
C THR A 45 -2.25 8.35 9.29
N PRO A 46 -2.72 7.47 10.21
CA PRO A 46 -3.11 7.82 11.56
C PRO A 46 -2.02 8.56 12.33
N ALA A 47 -2.42 9.47 13.23
CA ALA A 47 -1.49 10.26 14.04
C ALA A 47 -0.56 9.39 14.90
N ILE A 48 -1.06 8.25 15.38
CA ILE A 48 -0.28 7.29 16.19
C ILE A 48 0.92 6.70 15.44
N PHE A 49 0.91 6.72 14.10
CA PHE A 49 1.99 6.17 13.28
C PHE A 49 2.96 7.25 12.76
N LYS A 50 2.78 8.51 13.16
CA LYS A 50 3.68 9.59 12.75
C LYS A 50 5.08 9.40 13.33
N GLY A 51 6.10 9.52 12.49
CA GLY A 51 7.50 9.29 12.83
C GLY A 51 7.91 7.81 12.93
N THR A 52 6.99 6.87 12.71
CA THR A 52 7.24 5.42 12.83
C THR A 52 7.65 4.79 11.49
N GLU A 53 8.09 3.53 11.52
CA GLU A 53 8.33 2.76 10.28
C GLU A 53 7.05 2.63 9.43
N VAL A 54 5.87 2.63 10.05
CA VAL A 54 4.58 2.56 9.34
C VAL A 54 4.38 3.77 8.43
N GLU A 55 4.73 4.98 8.88
CA GLU A 55 4.66 6.17 8.03
C GLU A 55 5.64 6.08 6.85
N GLN A 56 6.89 5.70 7.14
CA GLN A 56 7.94 5.57 6.11
C GLN A 56 7.55 4.55 5.04
N LEU A 57 7.02 3.39 5.43
CA LEU A 57 6.57 2.34 4.53
C LEU A 57 5.33 2.76 3.74
N ALA A 58 4.40 3.50 4.34
CA ALA A 58 3.24 4.05 3.64
C ALA A 58 3.65 5.08 2.58
N ASP A 59 4.60 5.96 2.87
CA ASP A 59 5.14 6.93 1.91
C ASP A 59 5.92 6.26 0.78
N LEU A 60 6.76 5.28 1.12
CA LEU A 60 7.48 4.47 0.14
C LEU A 60 6.51 3.75 -0.82
N LEU A 61 5.43 3.19 -0.29
CA LEU A 61 4.39 2.54 -1.07
C LEU A 61 3.71 3.52 -2.03
N ARG A 62 3.37 4.74 -1.57
CA ARG A 62 2.83 5.81 -2.42
C ARG A 62 3.76 6.15 -3.57
N GLN A 63 5.05 6.33 -3.29
CA GLN A 63 6.04 6.65 -4.32
C GLN A 63 6.15 5.55 -5.38
N LYS A 64 6.26 4.28 -4.96
CA LYS A 64 6.38 3.14 -5.88
C LYS A 64 5.15 3.00 -6.80
N VAL A 65 3.94 3.14 -6.24
CA VAL A 65 2.71 3.03 -7.04
C VAL A 65 2.54 4.24 -7.96
N ALA A 66 2.86 5.45 -7.51
CA ALA A 66 2.79 6.66 -8.35
C ALA A 66 3.78 6.60 -9.52
N TRP A 67 5.01 6.14 -9.29
CA TRP A 67 6.03 5.97 -10.33
C TRP A 67 5.54 5.05 -11.46
N HIS A 68 4.90 3.94 -11.12
CA HIS A 68 4.30 3.05 -12.11
C HIS A 68 3.22 3.75 -12.95
N GLN A 69 2.30 4.50 -12.32
CA GLN A 69 1.21 5.17 -13.07
C GLN A 69 1.71 6.26 -14.02
N ALA A 70 2.89 6.82 -13.77
CA ALA A 70 3.54 7.77 -14.67
C ALA A 70 4.15 7.12 -15.93
N GLY A 71 3.92 5.81 -16.16
CA GLY A 71 4.46 5.08 -17.30
C GLY A 71 5.79 4.37 -17.02
N GLY A 72 6.16 4.21 -15.74
CA GLY A 72 7.29 3.39 -15.33
C GLY A 72 7.12 1.92 -15.77
N PRO A 73 8.22 1.16 -15.94
CA PRO A 73 8.17 -0.21 -16.41
C PRO A 73 7.36 -1.11 -15.48
N VAL A 74 6.54 -1.98 -16.08
CA VAL A 74 5.76 -3.00 -15.39
C VAL A 74 6.57 -4.30 -15.37
N ASP A 75 7.68 -4.32 -14.65
CA ASP A 75 8.44 -5.55 -14.50
C ASP A 75 8.01 -6.34 -13.25
N LYS A 76 8.32 -7.64 -13.29
CA LYS A 76 8.04 -8.57 -12.20
C LYS A 76 8.75 -8.13 -10.91
N GLU A 77 9.88 -7.48 -11.02
CA GLU A 77 10.69 -7.03 -9.89
C GLU A 77 9.98 -5.92 -9.10
N THR A 78 9.50 -4.88 -9.78
CA THR A 78 8.74 -3.77 -9.20
C THR A 78 7.47 -4.26 -8.51
N TYR A 79 6.76 -5.20 -9.14
CA TYR A 79 5.59 -5.84 -8.53
C TYR A 79 5.94 -6.59 -7.24
N GLN A 80 7.03 -7.36 -7.23
CA GLN A 80 7.49 -8.06 -6.03
C GLN A 80 7.94 -7.10 -4.93
N ASP A 81 8.55 -5.99 -5.30
CA ASP A 81 9.02 -4.98 -4.37
C ASP A 81 7.88 -4.23 -3.68
N VAL A 82 6.80 -3.91 -4.41
CA VAL A 82 5.56 -3.39 -3.81
C VAL A 82 4.93 -4.42 -2.87
N LYS A 83 4.90 -5.71 -3.25
CA LYS A 83 4.40 -6.77 -2.35
C LYS A 83 5.21 -6.89 -1.06
N ARG A 84 6.54 -6.84 -1.16
CA ARG A 84 7.42 -6.86 0.03
C ARG A 84 7.17 -5.64 0.91
N THR A 85 7.03 -4.47 0.32
CA THR A 85 6.71 -3.23 1.04
C THR A 85 5.36 -3.32 1.76
N LEU A 86 4.31 -3.83 1.09
CA LEU A 86 3.00 -4.08 1.68
C LEU A 86 3.06 -5.07 2.85
N ASN A 87 3.80 -6.17 2.70
CA ASN A 87 3.99 -7.15 3.77
C ASN A 87 4.65 -6.53 5.00
N ARG A 88 5.73 -5.78 4.79
CA ARG A 88 6.42 -5.05 5.85
C ARG A 88 5.52 -4.03 6.52
N LEU A 89 4.70 -3.32 5.75
CA LEU A 89 3.78 -2.32 6.29
C LEU A 89 2.77 -2.95 7.24
N VAL A 90 2.16 -4.08 6.88
CA VAL A 90 1.20 -4.78 7.76
C VAL A 90 1.88 -5.26 9.05
N VAL A 91 3.06 -5.85 8.95
CA VAL A 91 3.82 -6.30 10.14
C VAL A 91 4.23 -5.11 11.03
N ALA A 92 4.65 -3.99 10.43
CA ALA A 92 4.99 -2.78 11.18
C ALA A 92 3.77 -2.21 11.92
N ILE A 93 2.58 -2.26 11.30
CA ILE A 93 1.33 -1.86 11.94
C ILE A 93 1.07 -2.73 13.18
N ASP A 94 1.16 -4.06 13.05
CA ASP A 94 0.94 -4.97 14.18
C ASP A 94 1.90 -4.69 15.34
N LYS A 95 3.18 -4.44 15.04
CA LYS A 95 4.19 -4.09 16.04
C LYS A 95 3.90 -2.78 16.75
N GLU A 96 3.53 -1.73 16.01
CA GLU A 96 3.14 -0.44 16.58
C GLU A 96 1.83 -0.52 17.39
N LEU A 97 0.97 -1.50 17.08
CA LEU A 97 -0.23 -1.82 17.87
C LEU A 97 0.07 -2.70 19.09
N GLY A 98 1.33 -3.06 19.33
CA GLY A 98 1.78 -3.79 20.52
C GLY A 98 1.71 -5.32 20.39
N ILE A 99 1.57 -5.87 19.18
CA ILE A 99 1.61 -7.31 18.93
C ILE A 99 3.07 -7.75 18.82
N PRO A 100 3.61 -8.52 19.79
CA PRO A 100 4.96 -9.04 19.72
C PRO A 100 5.08 -10.11 18.63
N ASP A 101 6.27 -10.23 18.02
CA ASP A 101 6.62 -11.28 17.05
C ASP A 101 5.65 -11.40 15.84
N ALA A 102 5.05 -10.29 15.42
CA ALA A 102 4.20 -10.25 14.24
C ALA A 102 4.96 -10.67 12.97
N ASP A 103 4.34 -11.54 12.17
CA ASP A 103 4.86 -12.06 10.91
C ASP A 103 3.73 -12.25 9.89
N ILE A 104 4.07 -12.22 8.61
CA ILE A 104 3.15 -12.54 7.51
C ILE A 104 2.85 -14.03 7.40
N GLY A 105 3.61 -14.87 8.12
CA GLY A 105 3.57 -16.31 8.04
C GLY A 105 4.10 -16.86 6.73
N LYS A 106 4.14 -18.19 6.64
CA LYS A 106 4.42 -18.91 5.40
C LYS A 106 3.18 -19.75 5.06
N TYR A 107 2.67 -19.62 3.84
CA TYR A 107 1.70 -20.59 3.35
C TYR A 107 2.43 -21.92 3.19
N HIS A 108 1.91 -22.97 3.82
CA HIS A 108 2.28 -24.33 3.46
C HIS A 108 1.72 -24.59 2.06
N ALA A 109 2.61 -24.80 1.10
CA ALA A 109 2.27 -25.25 -0.25
C ALA A 109 1.96 -26.76 -0.23
#